data_AF-A0A0S4UX40-F1
#
_entry.id   AF-A0A0S4UX40-F1
#
_cell.length_a   1.000
_cell.length_b   1.000
_cell.length_c   1.000
_cell.angle_alpha   90.00
_cell.angle_beta   90.00
_cell.angle_gamma   90.00
#
_symmetry.space_group_name_H-M   'P 1'
#
loop_
_entity.id
_entity.type
_entity.pdbx_description
1 polymer ?
#
loop_
_entity_poly.entity_id
_entity_poly.type
_entity_poly.pdbx_seq_one_letter_code
_entity_poly.pdbx_strand_id
1 'polypeptide(L)'
;MARPPDTRRDLAIETIRRLCGEHGLKEGCRLAREQFADIPDGTWGRWRVQALGRAPEREEIERDARANMAAEVRENIPAVAELVPAAEALPAQRRALDFWRMLDELDEDARLLREFATTTGPDGKRKVKVPFALRDAHRMRCDLIRLALQHAEVAWSTERAARFHDAVLEEISAESPELAGRIIARLKRAASEAEQRGF
;
A
#
# COMPACT_ATOMS: atom_id res chain seq x y z
N MET A 1 24.76 -37.89 -17.69
CA MET A 1 25.69 -37.45 -18.76
C MET A 1 25.41 -35.98 -19.08
N ALA A 2 26.42 -35.11 -19.05
CA ALA A 2 26.27 -33.71 -19.42
C ALA A 2 26.02 -33.60 -20.94
N ARG A 3 24.95 -32.91 -21.33
CA ARG A 3 24.60 -32.70 -22.74
C ARG A 3 25.69 -31.82 -23.40
N PRO A 4 26.18 -32.15 -24.60
CA PRO A 4 27.18 -31.33 -25.27
C PRO A 4 26.67 -29.89 -25.46
N PRO A 5 27.53 -28.88 -25.33
CA PRO A 5 27.15 -27.48 -25.48
C PRO A 5 26.63 -27.24 -26.90
N ASP A 6 25.46 -26.62 -27.01
CA ASP A 6 24.89 -26.22 -28.30
C ASP A 6 25.81 -25.15 -28.92
N THR A 7 26.28 -25.40 -30.14
CA THR A 7 27.22 -24.53 -30.86
C THR A 7 26.63 -23.15 -31.17
N ARG A 8 25.31 -22.98 -31.02
CA ARG A 8 24.59 -21.73 -31.27
C ARG A 8 24.48 -20.81 -30.05
N ARG A 9 25.00 -21.24 -28.88
CA ARG A 9 24.90 -20.49 -27.62
C ARG A 9 25.45 -19.07 -27.73
N ASP A 10 26.66 -18.91 -28.24
CA ASP A 10 27.35 -17.62 -28.24
C ASP A 10 26.69 -16.65 -29.22
N LEU A 11 26.29 -17.17 -30.39
CA LEU A 11 25.50 -16.43 -31.39
C LEU A 11 24.15 -15.97 -30.82
N ALA A 12 23.46 -16.82 -30.07
CA ALA A 12 22.20 -16.45 -29.43
C ALA A 12 22.39 -15.35 -28.37
N ILE A 13 23.44 -15.43 -27.55
CA ILE A 13 23.74 -14.41 -26.53
C ILE A 13 24.03 -13.05 -27.16
N GLU A 14 24.84 -13.03 -28.22
CA GLU A 14 25.16 -11.80 -28.95
C GLU A 14 23.91 -11.21 -29.62
N THR A 15 23.08 -12.06 -30.25
CA THR A 15 21.83 -11.66 -30.90
C THR A 15 20.83 -11.07 -29.91
N ILE A 16 20.70 -11.66 -28.71
CA ILE A 16 19.84 -11.14 -27.63
C ILE A 16 20.32 -9.75 -27.20
N ARG A 17 21.63 -9.56 -27.00
CA ARG A 17 22.19 -8.25 -26.59
C ARG A 17 21.96 -7.19 -27.65
N ARG A 18 22.22 -7.51 -28.92
CA ARG A 18 22.04 -6.60 -30.05
C ARG A 18 20.58 -6.17 -30.20
N LEU A 19 19.66 -7.13 -30.29
CA LEU A 19 18.23 -6.85 -30.48
C LEU A 19 17.60 -6.13 -29.29
N CYS A 20 18.02 -6.44 -28.06
CA CYS A 20 17.55 -5.72 -26.87
C CYS A 20 18.11 -4.30 -26.77
N GLY A 21 19.32 -4.05 -27.30
CA GLY A 21 19.88 -2.70 -27.43
C GLY A 21 19.15 -1.86 -28.47
N GLU A 22 18.75 -2.47 -29.60
CA GLU A 22 18.09 -1.77 -30.72
C GLU A 22 16.59 -1.53 -30.49
N HIS A 23 15.87 -2.50 -29.90
CA HIS A 23 14.40 -2.48 -29.80
C HIS A 23 13.87 -2.46 -28.35
N GLY A 24 14.76 -2.41 -27.36
CA GLY A 24 14.41 -2.53 -25.94
C GLY A 24 14.19 -3.98 -25.49
N LEU A 25 14.18 -4.20 -24.17
CA LEU A 25 14.24 -5.56 -23.57
C LEU A 25 13.08 -6.48 -24.00
N LYS A 26 11.85 -5.95 -24.05
CA LYS A 26 10.65 -6.76 -24.32
C LYS A 26 10.58 -7.17 -25.79
N GLU A 27 10.77 -6.22 -26.70
CA GLU A 27 10.65 -6.44 -28.14
C GLU A 27 11.91 -7.13 -28.70
N GLY A 28 13.10 -6.76 -28.21
CA GLY A 28 14.35 -7.43 -28.56
C GLY A 28 14.40 -8.89 -28.16
N CYS A 29 13.88 -9.25 -26.97
CA CYS A 29 13.77 -10.66 -26.57
C CYS A 29 12.77 -11.44 -27.42
N ARG A 30 11.68 -10.80 -27.88
CA ARG A 30 10.67 -11.41 -28.75
C ARG A 30 11.26 -11.73 -30.12
N LEU A 31 11.90 -10.74 -30.75
CA LEU A 31 12.58 -10.89 -32.05
C LEU A 31 13.72 -11.92 -31.98
N ALA A 32 14.48 -11.93 -30.88
CA ALA A 32 15.51 -12.94 -30.69
C ALA A 32 14.90 -14.35 -30.54
N ARG A 33 13.76 -14.50 -29.86
CA ARG A 33 13.09 -15.80 -29.68
C ARG A 33 12.58 -16.38 -31.00
N GLU A 34 12.17 -15.54 -31.94
CA GLU A 34 11.74 -15.95 -33.29
C GLU A 34 12.88 -16.57 -34.09
N GLN A 35 14.11 -16.04 -33.96
CA GLN A 35 15.30 -16.55 -34.67
C GLN A 35 15.84 -17.87 -34.10
N PHE A 36 15.48 -18.19 -32.85
CA PHE A 36 15.87 -19.42 -32.15
C PHE A 36 14.62 -20.20 -31.70
N ALA A 37 13.60 -20.26 -32.56
CA ALA A 37 12.29 -20.87 -32.30
C ALA A 37 12.40 -22.33 -31.82
N ASP A 38 13.37 -23.06 -32.37
CA ASP A 38 13.63 -24.49 -32.14
C ASP A 38 14.33 -24.81 -30.80
N ILE A 39 14.85 -23.79 -30.10
CA ILE A 39 15.53 -23.98 -28.82
C ILE A 39 14.52 -24.18 -27.69
N PRO A 40 14.66 -25.21 -26.84
CA PRO A 40 13.79 -25.42 -25.69
C PRO A 40 13.82 -24.24 -24.71
N ASP A 41 12.66 -23.91 -24.14
CA ASP A 41 12.48 -22.72 -23.27
C ASP A 41 13.43 -22.68 -22.07
N GLY A 42 13.74 -23.84 -21.47
CA GLY A 42 14.69 -23.94 -20.36
C GLY A 42 16.15 -23.68 -20.74
N THR A 43 16.53 -23.92 -22.01
CA THR A 43 17.84 -23.56 -22.54
C THR A 43 17.86 -22.09 -22.92
N TRP A 44 16.80 -21.61 -23.57
CA TRP A 44 16.61 -20.20 -23.92
C TRP A 44 16.66 -19.28 -22.69
N GLY A 45 15.95 -19.64 -21.62
CA GLY A 45 15.92 -18.89 -20.37
C GLY A 45 17.32 -18.71 -19.75
N ARG A 46 18.16 -19.75 -19.82
CA ARG A 46 19.55 -19.69 -19.34
C ARG A 46 20.40 -18.75 -20.19
N TRP A 47 20.27 -18.79 -21.51
CA TRP A 47 21.02 -17.89 -22.40
C TRP A 47 20.57 -16.44 -22.25
N ARG A 48 19.27 -16.18 -22.06
CA ARG A 48 18.75 -14.84 -21.78
C ARG A 48 19.32 -14.26 -20.48
N VAL A 49 19.38 -15.04 -19.41
CA VAL A 49 19.98 -14.61 -18.13
C VAL A 49 21.47 -14.32 -18.29
N GLN A 50 22.18 -15.12 -19.10
CA GLN A 50 23.60 -14.88 -19.40
C GLN A 50 23.82 -13.64 -20.28
N ALA A 51 22.87 -13.31 -21.16
CA ALA A 51 22.96 -12.18 -22.08
C ALA A 51 22.63 -10.83 -21.41
N LEU A 52 21.56 -10.78 -20.60
CA LEU A 52 20.95 -9.55 -20.09
C LEU A 52 20.98 -9.42 -18.56
N GLY A 53 21.52 -10.42 -17.86
CA GLY A 53 21.40 -10.53 -16.40
C GLY A 53 20.08 -11.15 -15.97
N ARG A 54 19.94 -11.41 -14.66
CA ARG A 54 18.66 -11.85 -14.08
C ARG A 54 17.69 -10.68 -14.20
N ALA A 55 16.54 -10.88 -14.84
CA ALA A 55 15.48 -9.88 -14.76
C ALA A 55 15.14 -9.66 -13.27
N PRO A 56 14.99 -8.41 -12.81
CA PRO A 56 14.50 -8.16 -11.46
C PRO A 56 13.22 -8.98 -11.29
N GLU A 57 13.19 -9.79 -10.24
CA GLU A 57 12.05 -10.67 -10.03
C GLU A 57 10.82 -9.78 -9.97
N ARG A 58 9.73 -10.18 -10.61
CA ARG A 58 8.47 -9.44 -10.55
C ARG A 58 8.09 -9.09 -9.11
N GLU A 59 8.48 -9.95 -8.18
CA GLU A 59 8.36 -9.80 -6.74
C GLU A 59 9.21 -8.66 -6.13
N GLU A 60 10.37 -8.36 -6.72
CA GLU A 60 11.25 -7.24 -6.35
C GLU A 60 10.69 -5.92 -6.86
N ILE A 61 10.19 -5.88 -8.11
CA ILE A 61 9.48 -4.72 -8.66
C ILE A 61 8.19 -4.44 -7.87
N GLU A 62 7.41 -5.48 -7.54
CA GLU A 62 6.19 -5.34 -6.74
C GLU A 62 6.50 -4.92 -5.29
N ARG A 63 7.67 -5.31 -4.75
CA ARG A 63 8.13 -4.88 -3.42
C ARG A 63 8.54 -3.41 -3.43
N ASP A 64 9.29 -2.96 -4.43
CA ASP A 64 9.69 -1.57 -4.57
C ASP A 64 8.49 -0.66 -4.85
N ALA A 65 7.55 -1.10 -5.68
CA ALA A 65 6.29 -0.38 -5.89
C ALA A 65 5.46 -0.24 -4.62
N ARG A 66 5.39 -1.29 -3.78
CA ARG A 66 4.71 -1.23 -2.48
C ARG A 66 5.45 -0.35 -1.47
N ALA A 67 6.79 -0.38 -1.47
CA ALA A 67 7.60 0.44 -0.58
C ALA A 67 7.45 1.94 -0.92
N ASN A 68 7.47 2.28 -2.21
CA ASN A 68 7.27 3.65 -2.68
C ASN A 68 5.86 4.16 -2.39
N MET A 69 4.83 3.34 -2.63
CA MET A 69 3.44 3.69 -2.31
C MET A 69 3.22 3.88 -0.79
N ALA A 70 3.86 3.06 0.04
CA ALA A 70 3.79 3.21 1.50
C ALA A 70 4.54 4.47 2.00
N ALA A 71 5.63 4.87 1.35
CA ALA A 71 6.35 6.10 1.65
C ALA A 71 5.54 7.34 1.25
N GLU A 72 4.93 7.33 0.07
CA GLU A 72 4.10 8.42 -0.46
C GLU A 72 2.81 8.61 0.36
N VAL A 73 2.19 7.51 0.82
CA VAL A 73 1.07 7.57 1.77
C VAL A 73 1.52 8.15 3.11
N ARG A 74 2.72 7.82 3.59
CA ARG A 74 3.25 8.31 4.86
C ARG A 74 3.66 9.79 4.81
N GLU A 75 4.13 10.28 3.68
CA GLU A 75 4.42 11.72 3.46
C GLU A 75 3.13 12.56 3.32
N ASN A 76 2.05 11.98 2.80
CA ASN A 76 0.77 12.68 2.63
C ASN A 76 -0.16 12.57 3.84
N ILE A 77 0.21 11.82 4.88
CA ILE A 77 -0.50 11.85 6.17
C ILE A 77 0.10 13.01 6.97
N PRO A 78 -0.68 14.07 7.27
CA PRO A 78 -0.18 15.20 8.03
C PRO A 78 0.33 14.75 9.42
N ALA A 79 1.46 15.33 9.84
CA ALA A 79 2.04 15.04 11.15
C ALA A 79 1.08 15.53 12.25
N VAL A 80 0.84 14.69 13.25
CA VAL A 80 -0.15 14.92 14.33
C VAL A 80 0.06 16.24 15.09
N ALA A 81 1.30 16.74 15.15
CA ALA A 81 1.65 18.00 15.81
C ALA A 81 1.24 19.26 15.02
N GLU A 82 1.06 19.17 13.71
CA GLU A 82 0.72 20.30 12.84
C GLU A 82 -0.80 20.55 12.75
N LEU A 83 -1.61 19.63 13.29
CA LEU A 83 -3.06 19.70 13.27
C LEU A 83 -3.68 20.34 14.53
N VAL A 84 -2.88 20.91 15.45
CA VAL A 84 -3.39 21.34 16.76
C VAL A 84 -2.87 22.71 17.23
N PRO A 85 -3.75 23.71 17.39
CA PRO A 85 -3.70 24.65 18.50
C PRO A 85 -4.30 24.01 19.76
N ALA A 86 -3.57 24.02 20.86
CA ALA A 86 -3.79 23.20 22.06
C ALA A 86 -5.09 23.44 22.87
N ALA A 87 -6.05 24.22 22.40
CA ALA A 87 -7.13 24.73 23.26
C ALA A 87 -8.52 24.08 23.08
N GLU A 88 -8.84 23.42 21.96
CA GLU A 88 -10.22 22.95 21.69
C GLU A 88 -10.30 21.58 21.00
N ALA A 89 -9.58 20.56 21.50
CA ALA A 89 -9.76 19.21 20.99
C ALA A 89 -11.13 18.64 21.42
N LEU A 90 -12.06 18.50 20.47
CA LEU A 90 -13.37 17.86 20.64
C LEU A 90 -13.21 16.40 21.13
N PRO A 91 -14.16 15.85 21.92
CA PRO A 91 -14.07 14.50 22.47
C PRO A 91 -13.84 13.39 21.43
N ALA A 92 -14.32 13.57 20.19
CA ALA A 92 -14.12 12.63 19.09
C ALA A 92 -12.65 12.56 18.63
N GLN A 93 -11.92 13.67 18.70
CA GLN A 93 -10.51 13.75 18.30
C GLN A 93 -9.60 13.06 19.33
N ARG A 94 -9.91 13.19 20.63
CA ARG A 94 -9.25 12.39 21.68
C ARG A 94 -9.45 10.88 21.47
N ARG A 95 -10.67 10.45 21.15
CA ARG A 95 -10.97 9.03 20.86
C ARG A 95 -10.23 8.52 19.62
N ALA A 96 -10.08 9.34 18.59
CA ALA A 96 -9.30 8.98 17.40
C ALA A 96 -7.78 8.86 17.69
N LEU A 97 -7.24 9.71 18.56
CA LEU A 97 -5.85 9.61 19.03
C LEU A 97 -5.63 8.32 19.86
N ASP A 98 -6.61 7.94 20.68
CA ASP A 98 -6.56 6.66 21.40
C ASP A 98 -6.68 5.44 20.47
N PHE A 99 -7.41 5.56 19.35
CA PHE A 99 -7.53 4.48 18.36
C PHE A 99 -6.20 4.15 17.70
N TRP A 100 -5.46 5.15 17.21
CA TRP A 100 -4.16 4.90 16.54
C TRP A 100 -3.11 4.37 17.51
N ARG A 101 -3.08 4.89 18.74
CA ARG A 101 -2.23 4.33 19.81
C ARG A 101 -2.54 2.84 20.06
N MET A 102 -3.82 2.50 20.19
CA MET A 102 -4.24 1.12 20.40
C MET A 102 -3.91 0.23 19.19
N LEU A 103 -4.02 0.76 17.97
CA LEU A 103 -3.65 0.04 16.76
C LEU A 103 -2.14 -0.26 16.70
N ASP A 104 -1.30 0.71 17.10
CA ASP A 104 0.15 0.55 17.18
C ASP A 104 0.53 -0.53 18.21
N GLU A 105 -0.06 -0.48 19.41
CA GLU A 105 0.12 -1.51 20.44
C GLU A 105 -0.22 -2.92 19.90
N LEU A 106 -1.30 -3.05 19.13
CA LEU A 106 -1.69 -4.33 18.52
C LEU A 106 -0.78 -4.78 17.37
N ASP A 107 -0.22 -3.86 16.57
CA ASP A 107 0.77 -4.23 15.54
C ASP A 107 2.09 -4.66 16.18
N GLU A 108 2.49 -4.06 17.31
CA GLU A 108 3.64 -4.51 18.11
C GLU A 108 3.44 -5.96 18.60
N ASP A 109 2.29 -6.28 19.17
CA ASP A 109 1.96 -7.65 19.58
C ASP A 109 2.02 -8.64 18.41
N ALA A 110 1.51 -8.25 17.24
CA ALA A 110 1.55 -9.08 16.04
C ALA A 110 3.00 -9.27 15.51
N ARG A 111 3.87 -8.26 15.66
CA ARG A 111 5.30 -8.38 15.35
C ARG A 111 5.99 -9.33 16.32
N LEU A 112 5.70 -9.21 17.61
CA LEU A 112 6.26 -10.09 18.64
C LEU A 112 5.88 -11.55 18.38
N LEU A 113 4.63 -11.82 18.00
CA LEU A 113 4.20 -13.17 17.62
C LEU A 113 4.91 -13.69 16.36
N ARG A 114 5.15 -12.82 15.36
CA ARG A 114 5.93 -13.17 14.16
C ARG A 114 7.39 -13.49 14.48
N GLU A 115 8.00 -12.72 15.38
CA GLU A 115 9.37 -12.96 15.84
C GLU A 115 9.46 -14.29 16.59
N PHE A 116 8.52 -14.57 17.49
CA PHE A 116 8.41 -15.87 18.16
C PHE A 116 8.26 -17.03 17.16
N ALA A 117 7.49 -16.82 16.10
CA ALA A 117 7.20 -17.84 15.09
C ALA A 117 8.36 -18.10 14.11
N THR A 118 9.38 -17.24 14.09
CA THR A 118 10.51 -17.33 13.16
C THR A 118 11.85 -17.42 13.88
N THR A 119 12.87 -17.86 13.17
CA THR A 119 14.26 -17.84 13.66
C THR A 119 15.19 -17.50 12.50
N THR A 120 16.35 -16.93 12.80
CA THR A 120 17.36 -16.63 11.79
C THR A 120 18.44 -17.70 11.85
N GLY A 121 18.61 -18.43 10.75
CA GLY A 121 19.66 -19.43 10.64
C GLY A 121 21.06 -18.80 10.55
N PRO A 122 22.12 -19.59 10.74
CA PRO A 122 23.51 -19.14 10.59
C PRO A 122 23.84 -18.69 9.15
N ASP A 123 23.01 -19.05 8.17
CA ASP A 123 23.03 -18.57 6.78
C ASP A 123 22.36 -17.20 6.60
N GLY A 124 21.92 -16.55 7.68
CA GLY A 124 21.17 -15.30 7.65
C GLY A 124 19.73 -15.45 7.16
N LYS A 125 19.29 -16.66 6.80
CA LYS A 125 17.93 -16.89 6.26
C LYS A 125 16.93 -17.07 7.39
N ARG A 126 15.76 -16.45 7.20
CA ARG A 126 14.65 -16.58 8.15
C ARG A 126 13.93 -17.91 7.91
N LYS A 127 13.82 -18.74 8.95
CA LYS A 127 13.13 -20.03 8.94
C LYS A 127 11.90 -19.96 9.83
N VAL A 128 10.85 -20.67 9.43
CA VAL A 128 9.61 -20.78 10.21
C VAL A 128 9.82 -21.84 11.29
N LYS A 129 9.66 -21.44 12.55
CA LYS A 129 9.74 -22.33 13.72
C LYS A 129 8.35 -22.82 14.13
N VAL A 130 7.36 -21.92 14.13
CA VAL A 130 5.99 -22.21 14.56
C VAL A 130 5.01 -21.73 13.47
N PRO A 131 4.64 -22.59 12.50
CA PRO A 131 3.81 -22.18 11.36
C PRO A 131 2.46 -21.58 11.73
N PHE A 132 1.78 -22.14 12.75
CA PHE A 132 0.48 -21.63 13.19
C PHE A 132 0.57 -20.23 13.79
N ALA A 133 1.57 -19.96 14.63
CA ALA A 133 1.81 -18.63 15.18
C ALA A 133 2.15 -17.61 14.08
N LEU A 134 2.90 -18.01 13.04
CA LEU A 134 3.20 -17.12 11.92
C LEU A 134 1.93 -16.79 11.11
N ARG A 135 1.08 -17.79 10.87
CA ARG A 135 -0.22 -17.59 10.22
C ARG A 135 -1.09 -16.63 11.03
N ASP A 136 -1.17 -16.84 12.33
CA ASP A 136 -2.02 -16.05 13.22
C ASP A 136 -1.49 -14.60 13.33
N ALA A 137 -0.18 -14.40 13.44
CA ALA A 137 0.45 -13.08 13.35
C ALA A 137 0.11 -12.35 12.03
N HIS A 138 0.16 -13.05 10.90
CA HIS A 138 -0.23 -12.47 9.62
C HIS A 138 -1.72 -12.13 9.57
N ARG A 139 -2.58 -12.98 10.12
CA ARG A 139 -4.02 -12.73 10.20
C ARG A 139 -4.32 -11.49 11.05
N MET A 140 -3.72 -11.38 12.23
CA MET A 140 -3.84 -10.21 13.11
C MET A 140 -3.46 -8.93 12.35
N ARG A 141 -2.32 -8.91 11.66
CA ARG A 141 -1.90 -7.74 10.88
C ARG A 141 -2.87 -7.40 9.74
N CYS A 142 -3.39 -8.40 9.04
CA CYS A 142 -4.42 -8.17 8.01
C CYS A 142 -5.70 -7.55 8.60
N ASP A 143 -6.12 -8.01 9.78
CA ASP A 143 -7.31 -7.49 10.45
C ASP A 143 -7.09 -6.05 10.97
N LEU A 144 -5.90 -5.73 11.49
CA LEU A 144 -5.52 -4.37 11.87
C LEU A 144 -5.49 -3.40 10.67
N ILE A 145 -4.95 -3.84 9.54
CA ILE A 145 -4.95 -3.04 8.29
C ILE A 145 -6.38 -2.77 7.82
N ARG A 146 -7.27 -3.77 7.88
CA ARG A 146 -8.69 -3.58 7.54
C ARG A 146 -9.36 -2.57 8.46
N LEU A 147 -9.11 -2.66 9.76
CA LEU A 147 -9.67 -1.74 10.75
C LEU A 147 -9.19 -0.30 10.51
N ALA A 148 -7.90 -0.13 10.23
CA ALA A 148 -7.32 1.17 9.87
C ALA A 148 -7.94 1.76 8.59
N LEU A 149 -8.14 0.92 7.56
CA LEU A 149 -8.78 1.33 6.31
C LEU A 149 -10.24 1.76 6.52
N GLN A 150 -11.00 0.99 7.32
CA GLN A 150 -12.38 1.35 7.66
C GLN A 150 -12.45 2.68 8.41
N HIS A 151 -11.55 2.89 9.37
CA HIS A 151 -11.47 4.16 10.09
C HIS A 151 -11.13 5.32 9.14
N ALA A 152 -10.17 5.13 8.24
CA ALA A 152 -9.78 6.14 7.24
C ALA A 152 -10.94 6.47 6.28
N GLU A 153 -11.71 5.47 5.84
CA GLU A 153 -12.89 5.67 5.00
C GLU A 153 -13.98 6.48 5.71
N VAL A 154 -14.26 6.18 6.97
CA VAL A 154 -15.23 6.93 7.79
C VAL A 154 -14.76 8.37 8.01
N ALA A 155 -13.48 8.56 8.34
CA ALA A 155 -12.90 9.89 8.51
C ALA A 155 -13.00 10.71 7.22
N TRP A 156 -12.64 10.12 6.08
CA TRP A 156 -12.75 10.74 4.77
C TRP A 156 -14.20 11.10 4.39
N SER A 157 -15.14 10.19 4.65
CA SER A 157 -16.58 10.42 4.40
C SER A 157 -17.10 11.59 5.22
N THR A 158 -16.69 11.67 6.49
CA THR A 158 -17.09 12.73 7.43
C THR A 158 -16.50 14.07 7.02
N GLU A 159 -15.22 14.12 6.65
CA GLU A 159 -14.56 15.31 6.14
C GLU A 159 -15.22 15.82 4.84
N ARG A 160 -15.55 14.91 3.92
CA ARG A 160 -16.26 15.25 2.69
C ARG A 160 -17.65 15.81 2.97
N ALA A 161 -18.39 15.23 3.91
CA ALA A 161 -19.69 15.73 4.32
C ALA A 161 -19.57 17.14 4.94
N ALA A 162 -18.60 17.35 5.82
CA ALA A 162 -18.32 18.66 6.41
C ALA A 162 -18.03 19.72 5.34
N ARG A 163 -17.10 19.42 4.41
CA ARG A 163 -16.78 20.33 3.29
C ARG A 163 -17.98 20.65 2.42
N PHE A 164 -18.84 19.68 2.15
CA PHE A 164 -20.06 19.91 1.39
C PHE A 164 -21.02 20.84 2.14
N HIS A 165 -21.21 20.63 3.44
CA HIS A 165 -22.05 21.50 4.26
C HIS A 165 -21.48 22.92 4.38
N ASP A 166 -20.17 23.05 4.54
CA ASP A 166 -19.49 24.34 4.60
C ASP A 166 -19.67 25.11 3.28
N ALA A 167 -19.47 24.45 2.14
CA ALA A 167 -19.68 25.05 0.82
C ALA A 167 -21.14 25.52 0.61
N VAL A 168 -22.12 24.70 1.04
CA VAL A 168 -23.54 25.09 0.98
C VAL A 168 -23.82 26.31 1.86
N LEU A 169 -23.27 26.35 3.07
CA LEU A 169 -23.44 27.49 3.98
C LEU A 169 -22.76 28.75 3.44
N GLU A 170 -21.59 28.63 2.83
CA GLU A 170 -20.85 29.73 2.22
C GLU A 170 -21.66 30.36 1.08
N GLU A 171 -22.18 29.55 0.15
CA GLU A 171 -23.01 30.02 -0.96
C GLU A 171 -24.31 30.70 -0.47
N ILE A 172 -25.01 30.09 0.50
CA ILE A 172 -26.22 30.71 1.08
C ILE A 172 -25.89 32.02 1.79
N SER A 173 -24.74 32.09 2.48
CA SER A 173 -24.31 33.30 3.19
C SER A 173 -23.91 34.41 2.22
N ALA A 174 -23.32 34.05 1.08
CA ALA A 174 -22.98 34.99 0.02
C ALA A 174 -24.24 35.61 -0.62
N GLU A 175 -25.32 34.83 -0.80
CA GLU A 175 -26.59 35.32 -1.33
C GLU A 175 -27.42 36.08 -0.28
N SER A 176 -27.55 35.54 0.94
CA SER A 176 -28.30 36.15 2.04
C SER A 176 -27.77 35.72 3.43
N PRO A 177 -27.00 36.59 4.09
CA PRO A 177 -26.51 36.34 5.45
C PRO A 177 -27.62 36.08 6.48
N GLU A 178 -28.76 36.78 6.35
CA GLU A 178 -29.89 36.63 7.26
C GLU A 178 -30.60 35.28 7.08
N LEU A 179 -30.65 34.76 5.85
CA LEU A 179 -31.19 33.43 5.58
C LEU A 179 -30.27 32.34 6.16
N ALA A 180 -28.95 32.47 5.95
CA ALA A 180 -27.96 31.56 6.54
C ALA A 180 -28.10 31.49 8.07
N GLY A 181 -28.19 32.65 8.74
CA GLY A 181 -28.40 32.72 10.18
C GLY A 181 -29.68 32.02 10.66
N ARG A 182 -30.80 32.18 9.94
CA ARG A 182 -32.05 31.49 10.26
C ARG A 182 -31.96 29.97 10.07
N ILE A 183 -31.27 29.51 9.01
CA ILE A 183 -31.07 28.09 8.74
C ILE A 183 -30.21 27.46 9.83
N ILE A 184 -29.07 28.07 10.19
CA ILE A 184 -28.20 27.60 11.27
C ILE A 184 -28.98 27.51 12.59
N ALA A 185 -29.77 28.53 12.92
CA ALA A 185 -30.58 28.53 14.14
C ALA A 185 -31.64 27.41 14.16
N ARG A 186 -32.20 27.04 13.01
CA ARG A 186 -33.13 25.90 12.88
C ARG A 186 -32.41 24.57 12.98
N LEU A 187 -31.25 24.42 12.33
CA LEU A 187 -30.44 23.21 12.39
C LEU A 187 -29.99 22.91 13.82
N LYS A 188 -29.55 23.93 14.58
CA LYS A 188 -29.19 23.77 16.00
C LYS A 188 -30.36 23.25 16.84
N ARG A 189 -31.57 23.77 16.64
CA ARG A 189 -32.77 23.26 17.35
C ARG A 189 -33.10 21.83 16.96
N ALA A 190 -33.09 21.52 15.66
CA ALA A 190 -33.37 20.18 15.17
C ALA A 190 -32.35 19.15 15.70
N ALA A 191 -31.06 19.53 15.79
CA ALA A 191 -30.01 18.69 16.37
C ALA A 191 -30.26 18.42 17.86
N SER A 192 -30.56 19.45 18.66
CA SER A 192 -30.90 19.26 20.08
C SER A 192 -32.16 18.42 20.30
N GLU A 193 -33.17 18.54 19.42
CA GLU A 193 -34.39 17.71 19.47
C GLU A 193 -34.12 16.25 19.09
N ALA A 194 -33.22 16.00 18.13
CA ALA A 194 -32.81 14.65 17.75
C ALA A 194 -32.01 13.95 18.87
N GLU A 195 -31.12 14.69 19.53
CA GLU A 195 -30.30 14.20 20.65
C GLU A 195 -31.18 13.81 21.85
N GLN A 196 -32.23 14.59 22.14
CA GLN A 196 -33.24 14.28 23.16
C GLN A 196 -34.10 13.06 22.82
N ARG A 197 -34.20 12.69 21.53
CA ARG A 197 -34.89 11.49 21.05
C ARG A 197 -33.99 10.26 20.96
N GLY A 198 -32.70 10.39 21.30
CA GLY A 198 -31.74 9.28 21.34
C GLY A 198 -31.27 8.81 19.96
N PHE A 199 -31.30 9.69 18.95
CA PHE A 199 -30.67 9.46 17.65
C PHE A 199 -29.22 9.94 17.64
#